data_AF-A0A835C548-F1
#
_entry.id   AF-A0A835C548-F1
#
_cell.length_a   1.000
_cell.length_b   1.000
_cell.length_c   1.000
_cell.angle_alpha   90.00
_cell.angle_beta   90.00
_cell.angle_gamma   90.00
#
_symmetry.space_group_name_H-M   'P 1'
#
loop_
_entity.id
_entity.type
_entity.pdbx_description
1 polymer ?
#
loop_
_entity_poly.entity_id
_entity_poly.type
_entity_poly.pdbx_seq_one_letter_code
_entity_poly.pdbx_strand_id
1 'polypeptide(L)'
;MGSTHHPENTDSIAVYLALDDAVDEPVNAQATFSLLDQDEKPVHTHSWTTRMNNFSKSRDRAFGHERFIKREARERSEYLKDDRFAVGVSVHVIRETPSPAVPCCV
;
A
#
# COMPACT_ATOMS: atom_id res chain seq x y z
N MET A 1 -13.38 -16.82 0.48
CA MET A 1 -12.73 -17.73 1.44
C MET A 1 -12.24 -16.88 2.59
N GLY A 2 -12.58 -17.24 3.83
CA GLY A 2 -12.16 -16.49 5.01
C GLY A 2 -10.64 -16.36 5.05
N SER A 3 -10.17 -15.16 5.41
CA SER A 3 -8.77 -14.94 5.74
C SER A 3 -8.37 -16.02 6.74
N THR A 4 -7.39 -16.85 6.38
CA THR A 4 -6.85 -17.87 7.28
C THR A 4 -6.34 -17.15 8.52
N HIS A 5 -7.05 -17.30 9.63
CA HIS A 5 -6.69 -16.73 10.92
C HIS A 5 -5.48 -17.52 11.45
N HIS A 6 -4.30 -17.20 10.92
CA HIS A 6 -3.04 -17.76 11.38
C HIS A 6 -2.73 -17.10 12.74
N PRO A 7 -2.62 -17.85 13.85
CA PRO A 7 -2.44 -17.28 15.19
C PRO A 7 -1.16 -16.43 15.33
N GLU A 8 -0.18 -16.65 14.46
CA GLU A 8 1.03 -15.85 14.29
C GLU A 8 0.80 -14.44 13.68
N ASN A 9 -0.41 -14.14 13.19
CA ASN A 9 -0.76 -12.81 12.67
C ASN A 9 -1.45 -11.92 13.72
N THR A 10 -1.65 -12.41 14.93
CA THR A 10 -2.39 -11.68 15.99
C THR A 10 -1.60 -10.48 16.54
N ASP A 11 -0.29 -10.44 16.30
CA ASP A 11 0.62 -9.42 16.80
C ASP A 11 1.06 -8.39 15.75
N SER A 12 0.35 -8.31 14.61
CA SER A 12 0.65 -7.34 13.57
C SER A 12 -0.57 -6.53 13.16
N ILE A 13 -0.32 -5.29 12.73
CA ILE A 13 -1.33 -4.45 12.07
C ILE A 13 -1.16 -4.63 10.57
N ALA A 14 -2.25 -5.04 9.93
CA ALA A 14 -2.35 -5.09 8.48
C ALA A 14 -2.82 -3.74 7.93
N VAL A 15 -2.23 -3.30 6.82
CA VAL A 15 -2.62 -2.05 6.14
C VAL A 15 -2.86 -2.33 4.67
N TYR A 16 -3.99 -1.87 4.14
CA TYR A 16 -4.38 -2.01 2.75
C TYR A 16 -4.84 -0.67 2.18
N LEU A 17 -4.47 -0.41 0.93
CA LEU A 17 -5.05 0.64 0.11
C LEU A 17 -6.16 0.02 -0.72
N ALA A 18 -7.37 0.58 -0.67
CA ALA A 18 -8.51 0.13 -1.46
C ALA A 18 -8.94 1.23 -2.44
N LEU A 19 -9.32 0.82 -3.65
CA LEU A 19 -10.03 1.68 -4.58
C LEU A 19 -11.51 1.67 -4.19
N ASP A 20 -12.10 2.82 -3.90
CA ASP A 20 -13.49 2.95 -3.44
C ASP A 20 -14.50 2.88 -4.60
N ASP A 21 -14.25 3.62 -5.68
CA ASP A 21 -15.16 3.73 -6.84
C ASP A 21 -15.07 2.57 -7.84
N ALA A 22 -16.23 1.97 -8.15
CA ALA A 22 -16.30 0.98 -9.22
C ALA A 22 -16.08 1.67 -10.58
N VAL A 23 -14.94 1.38 -11.20
CA VAL A 23 -14.53 1.95 -12.49
C VAL A 23 -14.23 0.82 -13.47
N ASP A 24 -14.60 1.04 -14.73
CA ASP A 24 -14.36 0.06 -15.80
C ASP A 24 -12.92 0.17 -16.32
N GLU A 25 -12.31 1.36 -16.21
CA GLU A 25 -10.94 1.59 -16.63
C GLU A 25 -9.92 0.90 -15.70
N PRO A 26 -8.81 0.38 -16.27
CA PRO A 26 -7.74 -0.20 -15.46
C PRO A 26 -7.06 0.86 -14.59
N VAL A 27 -7.12 0.68 -13.27
CA VAL A 27 -6.37 1.53 -12.32
C VAL A 27 -5.09 0.80 -11.92
N ASN A 28 -4.02 1.02 -12.68
CA ASN A 28 -2.70 0.48 -12.35
C ASN A 28 -1.99 1.43 -11.38
N ALA A 29 -1.62 0.94 -10.20
CA ALA A 29 -0.88 1.74 -9.23
C ALA A 29 0.11 0.91 -8.42
N GLN A 30 1.11 1.60 -7.90
CA GLN A 30 2.03 1.11 -6.88
C GLN A 30 1.82 1.95 -5.62
N ALA A 31 1.79 1.30 -4.46
CA ALA A 31 1.69 1.97 -3.16
C ALA A 31 2.92 1.67 -2.32
N THR A 32 3.48 2.70 -1.71
CA THR A 32 4.53 2.58 -0.68
C THR A 32 3.93 2.95 0.65
N PHE A 33 3.94 2.01 1.58
CA PHE A 33 3.54 2.18 2.97
C PHE A 33 4.80 2.37 3.80
N SER A 34 4.83 3.32 4.73
CA SER A 34 5.99 3.55 5.60
C SER A 34 5.54 3.92 7.01
N LEU A 35 6.15 3.32 8.01
CA LEU A 35 6.10 3.87 9.36
C LEU A 35 6.86 5.20 9.36
N LEU A 36 6.28 6.23 9.96
CA LEU A 36 6.92 7.53 10.09
C LEU A 36 7.57 7.67 11.46
N ASP A 37 8.73 8.31 11.52
CA ASP A 37 9.35 8.73 12.77
C ASP A 37 8.65 9.98 13.36
N GLN A 38 9.16 10.48 14.48
CA GLN A 38 8.59 11.64 15.16
C GLN A 38 8.73 12.96 14.38
N ASP A 39 9.60 13.00 13.35
CA ASP A 39 9.77 14.12 12.43
C ASP A 39 8.93 13.92 11.14
N GLU A 40 8.00 12.96 11.14
CA GLU A 40 7.15 12.57 10.01
C GLU A 40 7.92 12.04 8.79
N LYS A 41 9.15 11.54 8.99
CA LYS A 41 9.96 10.99 7.91
C LYS A 41 9.80 9.47 7.79
N PRO A 42 9.82 8.91 6.56
CA PRO A 42 9.75 7.47 6.37
C PRO A 42 10.93 6.72 6.98
N VAL A 43 10.63 5.72 7.80
CA VAL A 43 11.63 4.81 8.36
C VAL A 43 11.87 3.68 7.35
N HIS A 44 13.00 3.73 6.65
CA HIS A 44 13.30 2.81 5.53
C HIS A 44 13.14 1.31 5.84
N THR A 45 13.48 0.87 7.06
CA THR A 45 13.36 -0.54 7.48
C THR A 45 11.91 -0.98 7.72
N HIS A 46 11.00 -0.02 7.88
CA HIS A 46 9.56 -0.21 8.05
C HIS A 46 8.78 0.38 6.87
N SER A 47 9.43 0.43 5.70
CA SER A 47 8.81 0.78 4.43
C SER A 47 8.60 -0.47 3.60
N TRP A 48 7.42 -0.57 2.98
CA TRP A 48 7.10 -1.65 2.05
C TRP A 48 6.37 -1.10 0.84
N THR A 49 6.78 -1.55 -0.34
CA THR A 49 6.22 -1.12 -1.61
C THR A 49 5.56 -2.31 -2.31
N THR A 50 4.31 -2.13 -2.74
CA THR A 50 3.61 -3.14 -3.52
C THR A 50 4.30 -3.33 -4.87
N ARG A 51 4.02 -4.44 -5.55
CA ARG A 51 4.18 -4.47 -7.01
C ARG A 51 3.19 -3.50 -7.66
N MET A 52 3.37 -3.23 -8.96
CA MET A 52 2.29 -2.61 -9.74
C MET A 52 1.09 -3.55 -9.72
N ASN A 53 -0.05 -3.04 -9.26
CA ASN A 53 -1.29 -3.78 -9.16
C ASN A 53 -2.40 -3.05 -9.91
N ASN A 54 -3.32 -3.82 -10.47
CA ASN A 54 -4.54 -3.29 -11.07
C ASN A 54 -5.68 -3.35 -10.03
N PHE A 55 -6.05 -2.18 -9.49
CA PHE A 55 -7.02 -2.08 -8.40
C PHE A 55 -8.46 -2.30 -8.85
N SER A 56 -8.82 -1.97 -10.10
CA SER A 56 -10.19 -2.20 -10.61
C SER A 56 -10.46 -3.66 -10.98
N LYS A 57 -9.43 -4.45 -11.31
CA LYS A 57 -9.57 -5.89 -11.63
C LYS A 57 -9.43 -6.82 -10.44
N SER A 58 -8.93 -6.35 -9.30
CA SER A 58 -8.85 -7.15 -8.07
C SER A 58 -10.23 -7.36 -7.47
N ARG A 59 -10.54 -8.58 -7.01
CA ARG A 59 -11.83 -8.89 -6.37
C ARG A 59 -12.11 -7.98 -5.17
N ASP A 60 -11.11 -7.81 -4.33
CA ASP A 60 -11.23 -7.02 -3.09
C ASP A 60 -10.87 -5.55 -3.32
N ARG A 61 -10.45 -5.21 -4.56
CA ARG A 61 -10.06 -3.87 -5.00
C ARG A 61 -9.03 -3.20 -4.09
N ALA A 62 -8.28 -4.03 -3.34
CA ALA A 62 -7.37 -3.62 -2.31
C ALA A 62 -6.05 -4.39 -2.38
N PHE A 63 -4.96 -3.67 -2.10
CA PHE A 63 -3.61 -4.23 -2.02
C PHE A 63 -2.88 -3.63 -0.82
N GLY A 64 -2.10 -4.44 -0.14
CA GLY A 64 -1.50 -4.05 1.13
C GLY A 64 -0.54 -5.10 1.67
N HIS A 65 -0.21 -4.96 2.95
CA HIS A 65 0.68 -5.86 3.64
C HIS A 65 0.05 -6.33 4.96
N GLU A 66 -0.21 -7.63 5.03
CA GLU A 66 -0.85 -8.31 6.17
C GLU A 66 -0.08 -8.21 7.50
N ARG A 67 1.24 -7.94 7.43
CA ARG A 67 2.17 -7.92 8.58
C ARG A 67 3.00 -6.63 8.58
N PHE A 68 2.36 -5.51 8.26
CA PHE A 68 3.07 -4.24 8.05
C PHE A 68 3.73 -3.72 9.33
N ILE A 69 2.97 -3.60 10.42
CA ILE A 69 3.49 -3.13 11.71
C ILE A 69 3.42 -4.27 12.71
N LYS A 70 4.57 -4.86 13.02
CA LYS A 70 4.66 -5.89 14.06
C LYS A 70 4.63 -5.27 15.45
N ARG A 71 4.26 -6.06 16.46
CA ARG A 71 4.26 -5.67 17.88
C ARG A 71 5.57 -5.03 18.31
N GLU A 72 6.72 -5.54 17.87
CA GLU A 72 8.02 -5.02 18.28
C GLU A 72 8.24 -3.57 17.81
N ALA A 73 7.71 -3.21 16.63
CA ALA A 73 7.77 -1.84 16.13
C ALA A 73 6.88 -0.89 16.95
N ARG A 74 5.80 -1.41 17.55
CA ARG A 74 4.93 -0.66 18.47
C ARG A 74 5.58 -0.51 19.83
N GLU A 75 6.36 -1.48 20.30
CA GLU A 75 6.99 -1.39 21.63
C GLU A 75 8.27 -0.52 21.64
N ARG A 76 8.77 -0.13 20.46
CA ARG A 76 9.91 0.80 20.34
C ARG A 76 9.45 2.25 20.51
N SER A 77 9.97 2.91 21.54
CA SER A 77 9.64 4.30 21.89
C SER A 77 9.98 5.34 20.83
N GLU A 78 10.86 5.02 19.87
CA GLU A 78 11.27 5.97 18.82
C GLU A 78 10.18 6.21 17.76
N TYR A 79 9.22 5.29 17.60
CA TYR A 79 8.11 5.41 16.65
C TYR A 79 6.75 5.66 17.34
N LEU A 80 6.72 5.59 18.67
CA LEU A 80 5.55 5.93 19.46
C LEU A 80 5.69 7.31 20.10
N LYS A 81 4.67 8.15 19.92
CA LYS A 81 4.50 9.39 20.67
C LYS A 81 3.08 9.44 21.19
N ASP A 82 2.90 9.55 22.50
CA ASP A 82 1.59 9.58 23.15
C ASP A 82 0.69 8.38 22.75
N ASP A 83 1.26 7.17 22.73
CA ASP A 83 0.63 5.91 22.28
C ASP A 83 0.12 5.92 20.82
N ARG A 84 0.70 6.78 19.97
CA ARG A 84 0.38 6.89 18.55
C ARG A 84 1.61 6.62 17.69
N PHE A 85 1.37 6.03 16.52
CA PHE A 85 2.31 5.96 15.42
C PHE A 85 1.64 6.56 14.18
N ALA A 86 2.45 6.97 13.19
CA ALA A 86 1.95 7.48 11.92
C ALA A 86 2.39 6.58 10.77
N VAL A 87 1.50 6.41 9.79
CA VAL A 87 1.77 5.65 8.56
C VAL A 87 1.65 6.59 7.37
N GLY A 88 2.73 6.73 6.62
CA GLY A 88 2.72 7.40 5.33
C GLY A 88 2.33 6.43 4.22
N VAL A 89 1.51 6.90 3.28
CA VAL A 89 1.13 6.14 2.08
C VAL A 89 1.38 7.01 0.85
N SER A 90 2.33 6.62 0.03
CA SER A 90 2.61 7.25 -1.27
C SER A 90 2.05 6.40 -2.39
N VAL A 91 1.21 6.97 -3.24
CA VAL A 91 0.54 6.27 -4.34
C VAL A 91 1.05 6.78 -5.68
N HIS A 92 1.60 5.88 -6.48
CA HIS A 92 2.03 6.15 -7.85
C HIS A 92 1.05 5.52 -8.82
N VAL A 93 0.19 6.35 -9.43
CA VAL A 93 -0.77 5.92 -10.45
C VAL A 93 -0.09 5.93 -11.81
N ILE A 94 -0.13 4.80 -12.51
CA ILE A 94 0.52 4.61 -13.80
C ILE A 94 -0.55 4.73 -14.88
N ARG A 95 -0.38 5.74 -15.74
CA ARG A 95 -1.23 5.96 -16.90
C ARG A 95 -0.52 5.46 -18.14
N GLU A 96 -1.20 4.67 -18.95
CA GLU A 96 -0.70 4.33 -20.28
C GLU A 96 -0.69 5.61 -21.12
N THR A 97 0.44 5.90 -21.75
CA THR A 97 0.48 6.94 -22.78
C THR A 97 -0.22 6.40 -24.02
N PRO A 98 -1.11 7.17 -24.66
CA PRO A 98 -1.65 6.79 -25.96
C PRO A 98 -0.49 6.47 -26.90
N SER A 99 -0.53 5.30 -27.55
CA SER A 99 0.43 4.96 -28.60
C SER A 99 0.47 6.11 -29.61
N PRO A 100 1.64 6.65 -29.99
CA PRO A 100 1.70 7.64 -31.05
C PRO A 100 1.11 6.96 -32.29
N ALA A 101 -0.04 7.46 -32.74
CA ALA A 101 -0.66 6.99 -33.97
C ALA A 101 0.39 7.10 -35.07
N VAL A 102 0.87 5.96 -35.56
CA VAL A 102 1.70 5.92 -36.77
C VAL A 102 0.83 6.54 -37.85
N PRO A 103 1.18 7.70 -38.43
CA PRO A 103 0.43 8.20 -39.56
C PRO A 103 0.66 7.16 -40.67
N CYS A 104 -0.39 6.45 -41.08
CA CYS A 104 -0.34 5.69 -42.32
C CYS A 104 -0.03 6.69 -43.44
N CYS A 105 1.16 6.58 -44.03
CA CYS A 105 1.48 7.26 -45.26
C CYS A 105 0.47 6.78 -46.32
N VAL A 106 -0.40 7.69 -46.76
CA VAL A 106 -1.28 7.52 -47.92
C VAL A 106 -0.54 7.85 -49.20
#